data_AF-A0A819MLL9-F1
#
_entry.id   AF-A0A819MLL9-F1
#
_cell.length_a   1.000
_cell.length_b   1.000
_cell.length_c   1.000
_cell.angle_alpha   90.00
_cell.angle_beta   90.00
_cell.angle_gamma   90.00
#
_symmetry.space_group_name_H-M   'P 1'
#
loop_
_entity.id
_entity.type
_entity.pdbx_description
1 polymer ?
#
loop_
_entity_poly.entity_id
_entity_poly.type
_entity_poly.pdbx_seq_one_letter_code
_entity_poly.pdbx_strand_id
1 'polypeptide(L)'
;MHLIYLLSLLLLLTPSIEAYHFRGGTITWKPVNNNITAGSTVSIIITQTYSWTSSIIGCNDSMIAAQSPSINIGTKAGAGINLTCSASCSTSGGYVGNEVPITGYCTDFSTALDLTVSQRSDIVNLTSGTYFSATFATTGGWQTLALGNSSGWSLSSSIDIRARSDNGLINTPPVATCISYLSIPVNVQQT
;
A
#
# COMPACT_ATOMS: atom_id res chain seq x y z
N MET A 1 -30.51 -38.77 4.39
CA MET A 1 -29.23 -38.42 5.04
C MET A 1 -28.19 -37.89 4.03
N HIS A 2 -27.94 -38.55 2.89
CA HIS A 2 -26.91 -38.12 1.93
C HIS A 2 -27.11 -36.74 1.29
N LEU A 3 -28.35 -36.31 1.06
CA LEU A 3 -28.66 -34.99 0.49
C LEU A 3 -28.23 -33.83 1.40
N ILE A 4 -28.34 -34.02 2.73
CA ILE A 4 -27.94 -33.01 3.73
C ILE A 4 -26.42 -32.88 3.74
N TYR A 5 -25.67 -33.99 3.74
CA TYR A 5 -24.20 -33.96 3.65
C TYR A 5 -23.70 -33.33 2.35
N LEU A 6 -24.38 -33.60 1.22
CA LEU A 6 -24.05 -33.00 -0.06
C LEU A 6 -24.30 -31.48 -0.05
N LEU A 7 -25.40 -31.02 0.56
CA LEU A 7 -25.72 -29.60 0.69
C LEU A 7 -24.72 -28.88 1.63
N SER A 8 -24.34 -29.52 2.74
CA SER A 8 -23.30 -29.03 3.66
C SER A 8 -21.95 -28.91 2.95
N LEU A 9 -21.59 -29.90 2.12
CA LEU A 9 -20.35 -29.89 1.34
C LEU A 9 -20.38 -28.80 0.25
N LEU A 10 -21.53 -28.56 -0.39
CA LEU A 10 -21.70 -27.51 -1.40
C LEU A 10 -21.60 -26.10 -0.80
N LEU A 11 -22.10 -25.90 0.42
CA LEU A 11 -21.99 -24.63 1.16
C LEU A 11 -20.54 -24.35 1.59
N LEU A 12 -19.79 -25.39 1.93
CA LEU A 12 -18.34 -25.33 2.23
C LEU A 12 -17.46 -25.11 0.98
N LEU A 13 -18.00 -25.33 -0.22
CA LEU A 13 -17.32 -25.15 -1.50
C LEU A 13 -17.60 -23.79 -2.16
N THR A 14 -18.29 -22.87 -1.47
CA THR A 14 -18.47 -21.51 -2.00
C THR A 14 -17.11 -20.79 -2.00
N PRO A 15 -16.56 -20.40 -3.17
CA PRO A 15 -15.36 -19.59 -3.19
C PRO A 15 -15.68 -18.26 -2.49
N SER A 16 -14.87 -17.88 -1.51
CA SER A 16 -14.92 -16.53 -0.95
C SER A 16 -14.54 -15.57 -2.07
N ILE A 17 -15.54 -14.91 -2.67
CA ILE A 17 -15.31 -13.80 -3.59
C ILE A 17 -14.76 -12.65 -2.74
N GLU A 18 -13.44 -12.47 -2.80
CA GLU A 18 -12.77 -11.27 -2.31
C GLU A 18 -13.24 -10.10 -3.20
N ALA A 19 -14.28 -9.38 -2.74
CA ALA A 19 -14.77 -8.20 -3.42
C ALA A 19 -13.61 -7.20 -3.63
N TYR A 20 -13.53 -6.62 -4.82
CA TYR A 20 -12.46 -5.70 -5.18
C TYR A 20 -12.57 -4.39 -4.41
N HIS A 21 -11.69 -4.17 -3.43
CA HIS A 21 -11.77 -3.05 -2.51
C HIS A 21 -10.57 -2.11 -2.63
N PHE A 22 -9.40 -2.56 -3.05
CA PHE A 22 -8.25 -1.70 -3.30
C PHE A 22 -8.36 -1.02 -4.68
N ARG A 23 -8.26 0.32 -4.69
CA ARG A 23 -8.44 1.17 -5.86
C ARG A 23 -7.13 1.80 -6.37
N GLY A 24 -5.99 1.49 -5.75
CA GLY A 24 -4.70 2.07 -6.10
C GLY A 24 -4.09 2.87 -4.97
N GLY A 25 -2.93 3.45 -5.23
CA GLY A 25 -2.24 4.29 -4.27
C GLY A 25 -0.81 4.61 -4.65
N THR A 26 -0.07 5.13 -3.69
CA THR A 26 1.29 5.62 -3.85
C THR A 26 2.13 5.21 -2.65
N ILE A 27 3.37 4.82 -2.91
CA ILE A 27 4.40 4.63 -1.88
C ILE A 27 5.51 5.62 -2.20
N THR A 28 5.81 6.50 -1.27
CA THR A 28 6.92 7.44 -1.36
C THR A 28 7.83 7.26 -0.16
N TRP A 29 9.06 7.74 -0.28
CA TRP A 29 9.99 7.74 0.83
C TRP A 29 10.85 8.99 0.75
N LYS A 30 11.51 9.35 1.85
CA LYS A 30 12.54 10.39 1.86
C LYS A 30 13.51 10.16 3.01
N PRO A 31 14.80 10.45 2.85
CA PRO A 31 15.72 10.44 3.97
C PRO A 31 15.41 11.59 4.94
N VAL A 32 15.55 11.32 6.24
CA VAL A 32 15.44 12.30 7.33
C VAL A 32 16.80 12.90 7.65
N ASN A 33 17.86 12.10 7.47
CA ASN A 33 19.25 12.51 7.64
C ASN A 33 20.07 12.11 6.43
N ASN A 34 21.27 12.71 6.30
CA ASN A 34 22.18 12.48 5.18
C ASN A 34 23.46 11.78 5.66
N ASN A 35 23.32 10.77 6.52
CA ASN A 35 24.47 10.07 7.09
C ASN A 35 25.06 9.08 6.07
N ILE A 36 26.12 9.49 5.39
CA ILE A 36 26.78 8.71 4.33
C ILE A 36 27.93 7.83 4.84
N THR A 37 28.24 7.90 6.15
CA THR A 37 29.30 7.08 6.75
C THR A 37 28.98 5.61 6.59
N ALA A 38 29.92 4.81 6.07
CA ALA A 38 29.69 3.38 5.85
C ALA A 38 29.28 2.66 7.15
N GLY A 39 28.19 1.89 7.09
CA GLY A 39 27.67 1.15 8.24
C GLY A 39 26.88 1.98 9.25
N SER A 40 26.72 3.30 9.02
CA SER A 40 25.88 4.14 9.88
C SER A 40 24.39 3.90 9.63
N THR A 41 23.56 4.36 10.58
CA THR A 41 22.10 4.34 10.43
C THR A 41 21.62 5.59 9.70
N VAL A 42 20.83 5.36 8.66
CA VAL A 42 20.06 6.36 7.93
C VAL A 42 18.58 6.16 8.26
N SER A 43 17.94 7.21 8.75
CA SER A 43 16.49 7.19 8.97
C SER A 43 15.80 7.69 7.69
N ILE A 44 14.81 6.95 7.21
CA ILE A 44 13.91 7.39 6.14
C ILE A 44 12.48 7.46 6.67
N ILE A 45 11.66 8.34 6.09
CA ILE A 45 10.21 8.30 6.25
C ILE A 45 9.65 7.60 5.02
N ILE A 46 8.89 6.52 5.22
CA ILE A 46 8.07 5.89 4.18
C ILE A 46 6.65 6.39 4.37
N THR A 47 6.05 6.96 3.32
CA THR A 47 4.67 7.41 3.30
C THR A 47 3.88 6.55 2.32
N GLN A 48 2.81 5.93 2.81
CA GLN A 48 1.90 5.10 2.02
C GLN A 48 0.54 5.79 1.97
N THR A 49 -0.01 6.01 0.78
CA THR A 49 -1.38 6.50 0.59
C THR A 49 -2.13 5.52 -0.29
N TYR A 50 -3.25 5.02 0.20
CA TYR A 50 -4.05 3.98 -0.45
C TYR A 50 -5.50 4.40 -0.56
N SER A 51 -6.09 4.05 -1.69
CA SER A 51 -7.49 4.27 -2.01
C SER A 51 -8.25 2.96 -1.95
N TRP A 52 -9.42 3.00 -1.34
CA TRP A 52 -10.27 1.85 -1.05
C TRP A 52 -11.71 2.12 -1.44
N THR A 53 -12.50 1.06 -1.54
CA THR A 53 -13.94 1.13 -1.78
C THR A 53 -14.66 1.42 -0.47
N SER A 54 -15.32 2.58 -0.37
CA SER A 54 -15.85 3.09 0.90
C SER A 54 -16.97 2.25 1.51
N SER A 55 -17.78 1.61 0.67
CA SER A 55 -18.86 0.69 1.06
C SER A 55 -18.34 -0.59 1.72
N ILE A 56 -17.05 -0.87 1.57
CA ILE A 56 -16.36 -2.03 2.17
C ILE A 56 -15.44 -1.57 3.31
N ILE A 57 -14.63 -0.54 3.06
CA ILE A 57 -13.65 0.02 3.98
C ILE A 57 -14.07 1.47 4.27
N GLY A 58 -14.83 1.62 5.35
CA GLY A 58 -15.45 2.88 5.73
C GLY A 58 -14.49 3.90 6.33
N CYS A 59 -14.81 5.16 6.10
CA CYS A 59 -14.19 6.35 6.68
C CYS A 59 -15.29 7.36 7.02
N ASN A 60 -15.03 8.25 7.98
CA ASN A 60 -15.93 9.35 8.34
C ASN A 60 -15.13 10.55 8.87
N ASP A 61 -15.80 11.70 9.01
CA ASP A 61 -15.18 12.95 9.45
C ASP A 61 -14.50 12.84 10.82
N SER A 62 -15.06 12.04 11.75
CA SER A 62 -14.47 11.82 13.07
C SER A 62 -13.13 11.08 12.97
N MET A 63 -13.05 10.06 12.11
CA MET A 63 -11.81 9.32 11.86
C MET A 63 -10.72 10.20 11.26
N ILE A 64 -11.09 11.12 10.37
CA ILE A 64 -10.16 12.09 9.76
C ILE A 64 -9.67 13.07 10.84
N ALA A 65 -10.59 13.69 11.57
CA ALA A 65 -10.27 14.71 12.57
C ALA A 65 -9.42 14.15 13.73
N ALA A 66 -9.73 12.93 14.19
CA ALA A 66 -9.01 12.29 15.27
C ALA A 66 -7.74 11.55 14.81
N GLN A 67 -7.57 11.36 13.49
CA GLN A 67 -6.61 10.40 12.92
C GLN A 67 -6.69 9.03 13.62
N SER A 68 -7.90 8.58 13.95
CA SER A 68 -8.15 7.39 14.75
C SER A 68 -9.61 6.93 14.68
N PRO A 69 -9.90 5.61 14.71
CA PRO A 69 -8.93 4.52 14.53
C PRO A 69 -8.36 4.51 13.10
N SER A 70 -7.34 3.67 12.87
CA SER A 70 -6.95 3.34 11.50
C SER A 70 -8.11 2.66 10.75
N ILE A 71 -8.06 2.68 9.42
CA ILE A 71 -9.11 2.02 8.61
C ILE A 71 -9.19 0.53 8.93
N ASN A 72 -10.40 0.00 8.98
CA ASN A 72 -10.63 -1.41 9.25
C ASN A 72 -10.73 -2.19 7.93
N ILE A 73 -9.66 -2.90 7.58
CA ILE A 73 -9.63 -3.81 6.40
C ILE A 73 -10.28 -5.16 6.74
N GLY A 74 -10.45 -5.50 8.02
CA GLY A 74 -11.14 -6.70 8.48
C GLY A 74 -10.43 -7.99 8.06
N THR A 75 -11.14 -8.84 7.31
CA THR A 75 -10.61 -10.09 6.74
C THR A 75 -10.37 -9.99 5.23
N LYS A 76 -10.40 -8.77 4.67
CA LYS A 76 -10.22 -8.53 3.23
C LYS A 76 -8.74 -8.54 2.83
N ALA A 77 -8.44 -8.77 1.55
CA ALA A 77 -7.08 -8.76 1.04
C ALA A 77 -6.31 -7.47 1.40
N GLY A 78 -5.18 -7.62 2.08
CA GLY A 78 -4.42 -6.47 2.64
C GLY A 78 -4.55 -6.35 4.15
N ALA A 79 -5.53 -7.02 4.77
CA ALA A 79 -5.62 -7.11 6.23
C ALA A 79 -4.37 -7.77 6.81
N GLY A 80 -3.70 -7.09 7.76
CA GLY A 80 -2.48 -7.58 8.40
C GLY A 80 -1.27 -7.66 7.46
N ILE A 81 -1.35 -7.09 6.26
CA ILE A 81 -0.23 -7.11 5.31
C ILE A 81 0.70 -5.94 5.59
N ASN A 82 2.00 -6.22 5.44
CA ASN A 82 3.06 -5.22 5.50
C ASN A 82 3.57 -4.89 4.10
N LEU A 83 4.21 -3.74 3.99
CA LEU A 83 5.01 -3.38 2.83
C LEU A 83 6.28 -4.22 2.86
N THR A 84 6.36 -5.25 2.03
CA THR A 84 7.44 -6.25 2.11
C THR A 84 8.56 -5.98 1.13
N CYS A 85 9.77 -6.44 1.45
CA CYS A 85 10.82 -6.45 0.45
C CYS A 85 10.52 -7.49 -0.64
N SER A 86 10.69 -7.08 -1.90
CA SER A 86 10.44 -7.93 -3.07
C SER A 86 11.64 -8.10 -4.00
N ALA A 87 12.60 -7.16 -3.97
CA ALA A 87 13.82 -7.23 -4.77
C ALA A 87 15.01 -6.64 -4.01
N SER A 88 16.20 -7.20 -4.24
CA SER A 88 17.46 -6.82 -3.58
C SER A 88 17.36 -6.85 -2.04
N CYS A 89 16.66 -7.85 -1.49
CA CYS A 89 16.39 -7.91 -0.05
C CYS A 89 17.63 -8.20 0.81
N SER A 90 18.68 -8.76 0.24
CA SER A 90 19.98 -8.91 0.92
C SER A 90 20.66 -7.57 1.20
N THR A 91 20.28 -6.50 0.48
CA THR A 91 20.83 -5.14 0.63
C THR A 91 19.85 -4.20 1.29
N SER A 92 18.82 -4.71 1.98
CA SER A 92 17.74 -3.92 2.57
C SER A 92 18.10 -3.23 3.89
N GLY A 93 19.36 -3.36 4.37
CA GLY A 93 19.87 -2.64 5.54
C GLY A 93 19.06 -2.78 6.83
N GLY A 94 18.44 -3.94 7.06
CA GLY A 94 17.61 -4.19 8.26
C GLY A 94 16.10 -4.02 8.06
N TYR A 95 15.64 -3.70 6.85
CA TYR A 95 14.20 -3.62 6.56
C TYR A 95 13.45 -4.96 6.72
N VAL A 96 14.05 -6.07 6.29
CA VAL A 96 13.42 -7.40 6.41
C VAL A 96 13.27 -7.77 7.88
N GLY A 97 12.05 -8.13 8.30
CA GLY A 97 11.66 -8.36 9.69
C GLY A 97 11.24 -7.09 10.45
N ASN A 98 11.41 -5.91 9.86
CA ASN A 98 10.96 -4.61 10.39
C ASN A 98 10.07 -3.89 9.38
N GLU A 99 9.29 -4.65 8.60
CA GLU A 99 8.40 -4.11 7.58
C GLU A 99 7.28 -3.27 8.19
N VAL A 100 6.88 -2.22 7.48
CA VAL A 100 5.81 -1.32 7.93
C VAL A 100 4.45 -1.84 7.49
N PRO A 101 3.41 -1.84 8.34
CA PRO A 101 2.08 -2.26 7.93
C PRO A 101 1.49 -1.36 6.83
N ILE A 102 0.52 -1.86 6.06
CA ILE A 102 -0.13 -1.06 4.99
C ILE A 102 -1.37 -0.31 5.50
N THR A 103 -1.96 -0.73 6.61
CA THR A 103 -3.16 -0.13 7.19
C THR A 103 -2.88 1.30 7.67
N GLY A 104 -3.49 2.29 7.03
CA GLY A 104 -3.33 3.71 7.36
C GLY A 104 -4.49 4.30 8.16
N TYR A 105 -4.38 5.59 8.46
CA TYR A 105 -5.44 6.40 9.04
C TYR A 105 -6.25 7.08 7.95
N CYS A 106 -7.52 7.35 8.24
CA CYS A 106 -8.38 8.03 7.30
C CYS A 106 -7.86 9.44 6.99
N THR A 107 -7.84 9.79 5.72
CA THR A 107 -7.48 11.14 5.26
C THR A 107 -8.60 11.81 4.47
N ASP A 108 -9.41 11.03 3.75
CA ASP A 108 -10.52 11.53 2.95
C ASP A 108 -11.51 10.39 2.63
N PHE A 109 -12.73 10.73 2.25
CA PHE A 109 -13.71 9.80 1.69
C PHE A 109 -14.75 10.50 0.82
N SER A 110 -15.37 9.75 -0.09
CA SER A 110 -16.48 10.19 -0.93
C SER A 110 -17.48 9.07 -1.08
N THR A 111 -18.69 9.28 -0.54
CA THR A 111 -19.80 8.34 -0.69
C THR A 111 -20.29 8.28 -2.14
N ALA A 112 -20.25 9.41 -2.86
CA ALA A 112 -20.68 9.50 -4.26
C ALA A 112 -19.75 8.73 -5.22
N LEU A 113 -18.44 8.69 -4.93
CA LEU A 113 -17.44 7.95 -5.72
C LEU A 113 -17.13 6.56 -5.15
N ASP A 114 -17.79 6.19 -4.07
CA ASP A 114 -17.52 4.99 -3.28
C ASP A 114 -16.02 4.81 -2.97
N LEU A 115 -15.41 5.88 -2.43
CA LEU A 115 -13.97 6.04 -2.25
C LEU A 115 -13.61 6.35 -0.80
N THR A 116 -12.61 5.66 -0.27
CA THR A 116 -11.97 5.97 1.01
C THR A 116 -10.48 6.14 0.75
N VAL A 117 -9.84 7.15 1.34
CA VAL A 117 -8.39 7.36 1.25
C VAL A 117 -7.77 7.25 2.62
N SER A 118 -6.78 6.37 2.75
CA SER A 118 -6.00 6.20 3.97
C SER A 118 -4.53 6.53 3.75
N GLN A 119 -3.88 7.15 4.73
CA GLN A 119 -2.45 7.43 4.71
C GLN A 119 -1.77 6.99 6.01
N ARG A 120 -0.51 6.62 5.90
CA ARG A 120 0.40 6.46 7.04
C ARG A 120 1.81 6.89 6.68
N SER A 121 2.57 7.32 7.67
CA SER A 121 4.00 7.58 7.55
C SER A 121 4.74 6.93 8.70
N ASP A 122 5.80 6.19 8.39
CA ASP A 122 6.60 5.47 9.36
C ASP A 122 8.08 5.82 9.17
N ILE A 123 8.78 5.98 10.29
CA ILE A 123 10.24 6.13 10.28
C ILE A 123 10.86 4.74 10.26
N VAL A 124 11.70 4.49 9.27
CA VAL A 124 12.44 3.24 9.11
C VAL A 124 13.93 3.56 9.19
N ASN A 125 14.66 2.79 10.01
CA ASN A 125 16.10 2.93 10.19
C ASN A 125 16.81 1.86 9.36
N LEU A 126 17.66 2.29 8.43
CA LEU A 126 18.36 1.44 7.48
C LEU A 126 19.87 1.65 7.59
N THR A 127 20.67 0.63 7.29
CA THR A 127 22.12 0.81 7.12
C THR A 127 22.44 1.64 5.89
N SER A 128 23.41 2.55 5.97
CA SER A 128 23.86 3.35 4.81
C SER A 128 24.32 2.45 3.65
N GLY A 129 24.07 2.89 2.41
CA GLY A 129 24.36 2.09 1.21
C GLY A 129 23.27 1.08 0.81
N THR A 130 22.12 1.11 1.48
CA THR A 130 20.97 0.23 1.20
C THR A 130 20.29 0.52 -0.13
N TYR A 131 19.87 -0.55 -0.82
CA TYR A 131 19.07 -0.50 -2.04
C TYR A 131 18.13 -1.71 -2.11
N PHE A 132 16.83 -1.49 -2.24
CA PHE A 132 15.82 -2.56 -2.36
C PHE A 132 14.48 -2.06 -2.90
N SER A 133 13.58 -2.97 -3.26
CA SER A 133 12.20 -2.63 -3.63
C SER A 133 11.21 -3.07 -2.55
N ALA A 134 10.47 -2.11 -2.02
CA ALA A 134 9.40 -2.32 -1.04
C ALA A 134 8.06 -2.37 -1.77
N THR A 135 7.27 -3.41 -1.53
CA THR A 135 6.10 -3.75 -2.34
C THR A 135 4.90 -4.10 -1.48
N PHE A 136 3.77 -3.50 -1.81
CA PHE A 136 2.47 -3.97 -1.39
C PHE A 136 1.91 -4.87 -2.48
N ALA A 137 1.76 -6.17 -2.18
CA ALA A 137 1.20 -7.14 -3.11
C ALA A 137 0.13 -7.97 -2.40
N THR A 138 -0.96 -8.25 -3.11
CA THR A 138 -2.00 -9.19 -2.66
C THR A 138 -2.43 -10.06 -3.82
N THR A 139 -2.88 -11.28 -3.52
CA THR A 139 -3.34 -12.24 -4.53
C THR A 139 -4.79 -12.01 -4.96
N GLY A 140 -5.48 -11.01 -4.39
CA GLY A 140 -6.88 -10.65 -4.65
C GLY A 140 -7.25 -9.27 -4.06
N GLY A 141 -8.49 -8.82 -4.26
CA GLY A 141 -9.01 -7.59 -3.64
C GLY A 141 -8.70 -6.28 -4.35
N TRP A 142 -7.99 -6.29 -5.48
CA TRP A 142 -7.79 -5.12 -6.34
C TRP A 142 -8.92 -4.96 -7.33
N GLN A 143 -9.38 -3.72 -7.61
CA GLN A 143 -10.32 -3.44 -8.70
C GLN A 143 -10.01 -4.27 -9.95
N THR A 144 -10.99 -5.06 -10.41
CA THR A 144 -10.88 -5.72 -11.72
C THR A 144 -10.68 -4.67 -12.78
N LEU A 145 -9.75 -4.94 -13.70
CA LEU A 145 -9.68 -4.16 -14.91
C LEU A 145 -10.98 -4.32 -15.69
N ALA A 146 -11.52 -3.20 -16.15
CA ALA A 146 -12.54 -3.22 -17.18
C ALA A 146 -12.01 -3.87 -18.48
N LEU A 147 -10.69 -3.84 -18.71
CA LEU A 147 -10.00 -4.39 -19.87
C LEU A 147 -8.73 -5.15 -19.44
N GLY A 148 -8.78 -6.48 -19.38
CA GLY A 148 -7.61 -7.34 -19.12
C GLY A 148 -7.82 -8.42 -18.05
N ASN A 149 -6.83 -9.30 -17.87
CA ASN A 149 -6.88 -10.37 -16.87
C ASN A 149 -6.38 -9.86 -15.51
N SER A 150 -7.11 -10.16 -14.44
CA SER A 150 -6.82 -9.75 -13.06
C SER A 150 -5.74 -10.61 -12.38
N SER A 151 -4.63 -10.85 -13.07
CA SER A 151 -3.49 -11.59 -12.52
C SER A 151 -2.75 -10.71 -11.50
N GLY A 152 -3.14 -10.77 -10.22
CA GLY A 152 -2.41 -10.29 -9.04
C GLY A 152 -1.67 -8.95 -9.18
N TRP A 153 -2.16 -7.93 -8.50
CA TRP A 153 -1.55 -6.60 -8.58
C TRP A 153 -0.55 -6.36 -7.45
N SER A 154 0.42 -5.50 -7.74
CA SER A 154 1.38 -5.02 -6.77
C SER A 154 1.69 -3.55 -7.01
N LEU A 155 1.87 -2.80 -5.93
CA LEU A 155 2.46 -1.46 -5.96
C LEU A 155 3.84 -1.52 -5.31
N SER A 156 4.86 -1.03 -6.00
CA SER A 156 6.24 -1.10 -5.53
C SER A 156 6.91 0.27 -5.55
N SER A 157 7.81 0.49 -4.60
CA SER A 157 8.72 1.63 -4.55
C SER A 157 10.15 1.13 -4.41
N SER A 158 11.04 1.63 -5.26
CA SER A 158 12.48 1.41 -5.12
C SER A 158 13.05 2.40 -4.10
N ILE A 159 13.63 1.88 -3.03
CA ILE A 159 14.33 2.63 -2.00
C ILE A 159 15.83 2.48 -2.26
N ASP A 160 16.50 3.60 -2.51
CA ASP A 160 17.93 3.64 -2.80
C ASP A 160 18.56 4.75 -1.99
N ILE A 161 19.25 4.39 -0.92
CA ILE A 161 19.98 5.34 -0.06
C ILE A 161 21.49 5.18 -0.20
N ARG A 162 21.95 4.70 -1.35
CA ARG A 162 23.37 4.74 -1.69
C ARG A 162 23.82 6.17 -1.90
N ALA A 163 25.06 6.47 -1.52
CA ALA A 163 25.68 7.75 -1.81
C ALA A 163 25.81 7.89 -3.34
N ARG A 164 25.42 9.05 -3.86
CA ARG A 164 25.51 9.33 -5.29
C ARG A 164 26.95 9.56 -5.70
N SER A 165 27.32 9.06 -6.86
CA SER A 165 28.69 9.18 -7.39
C SER A 165 29.08 10.62 -7.76
N ASP A 166 28.11 11.52 -7.97
CA ASP A 166 28.36 12.88 -8.45
C ASP A 166 28.62 13.90 -7.33
N ASN A 167 27.93 13.78 -6.20
CA ASN A 167 28.06 14.74 -5.09
C ASN A 167 28.31 14.09 -3.72
N GLY A 168 28.37 12.76 -3.64
CA GLY A 168 28.60 12.02 -2.40
C GLY A 168 27.46 12.13 -1.38
N LEU A 169 26.33 12.75 -1.73
CA LEU A 169 25.15 12.85 -0.87
C LEU A 169 24.28 11.60 -1.01
N ILE A 170 23.46 11.33 0.00
CA ILE A 170 22.48 10.26 -0.08
C ILE A 170 21.53 10.49 -1.24
N ASN A 171 21.19 9.43 -1.94
CA ASN A 171 20.17 9.52 -2.96
C ASN A 171 18.82 9.88 -2.32
N THR A 172 18.15 10.87 -2.91
CA THR A 172 16.83 11.35 -2.53
C THR A 172 15.91 11.10 -3.71
N PRO A 173 14.72 10.54 -3.51
CA PRO A 173 13.80 10.37 -4.62
C PRO A 173 13.38 11.76 -5.12
N PRO A 174 13.06 11.88 -6.41
CA PRO A 174 12.54 13.13 -6.94
C PRO A 174 11.29 13.54 -6.16
N VAL A 175 11.12 14.84 -5.94
CA VAL A 175 9.86 15.38 -5.41
C VAL A 175 8.82 15.23 -6.50
N ALA A 176 8.10 14.12 -6.48
CA ALA A 176 6.99 13.84 -7.38
C ALA A 176 5.69 13.94 -6.61
N THR A 177 4.80 14.81 -7.07
CA THR A 177 3.38 14.75 -6.71
C THR A 177 2.75 13.62 -7.50
N CYS A 178 2.67 12.45 -6.88
CA CYS A 178 1.88 11.36 -7.43
C CYS A 178 0.40 11.73 -7.24
N ILE A 179 -0.31 11.97 -8.35
CA ILE A 179 -1.76 12.10 -8.31
C ILE A 179 -2.35 10.78 -7.82
N SER A 180 -3.20 10.86 -6.79
CA SER A 180 -3.94 9.71 -6.27
C SER A 180 -4.94 9.18 -7.32
N TYR A 181 -5.68 8.13 -6.94
CA TYR A 181 -6.75 7.54 -7.74
C TYR A 181 -7.66 8.60 -8.39
N LEU A 182 -7.78 8.54 -9.72
CA LEU A 182 -8.68 9.38 -10.52
C LEU A 182 -9.85 8.53 -11.02
N SER A 183 -11.08 8.93 -10.70
CA SER A 183 -12.29 8.36 -11.30
C SER A 183 -12.68 9.19 -12.51
N ILE A 184 -12.67 8.59 -13.70
CA ILE A 184 -13.17 9.20 -14.93
C ILE A 184 -14.52 8.55 -15.26
N PRO A 185 -15.64 9.28 -15.20
CA PRO A 185 -16.93 8.75 -15.60
C PRO A 185 -16.95 8.39 -17.09
N VAL A 186 -17.39 7.18 -17.42
CA VAL A 186 -17.55 6.74 -18.81
C VAL A 186 -18.75 7.45 -19.43
N ASN A 187 -18.63 7.91 -20.67
CA ASN A 187 -19.69 8.59 -21.44
C ASN A 187 -20.17 9.94 -20.86
N VAL A 188 -19.35 10.59 -20.04
CA VAL A 188 -19.60 11.97 -19.60
C VAL A 188 -18.53 12.87 -20.23
N GLN A 189 -18.97 13.88 -20.99
CA GLN A 189 -18.06 14.89 -21.52
C GLN A 189 -17.37 15.60 -20.36
N GLN A 190 -16.04 15.50 -20.31
CA GLN A 190 -15.23 16.27 -19.38
C GLN A 190 -15.06 17.66 -19.99
N THR A 191 -15.64 18.68 -19.36
CA THR A 191 -15.49 20.10 -19.75
C THR A 191 -14.36 20.76 -19.00
#